data_AF-F8NL53-F1
#
_entry.id   AF-F8NL53-F1
#
_cell.length_a   1.000
_cell.length_b   1.000
_cell.length_c   1.000
_cell.angle_alpha   90.00
_cell.angle_beta   90.00
_cell.angle_gamma   90.00
#
_symmetry.space_group_name_H-M   'P 1'
#
loop_
_entity.id
_entity.type
_entity.pdbx_description
1 polymer ?
#
loop_
_entity_poly.entity_id
_entity_poly.type
_entity_poly.pdbx_seq_one_letter_code
_entity_poly.pdbx_strand_id
1 'polypeptide(L)'
;MREDPCRHFAYGITIENTNLRLWLSNRAFLVVTEPIDFLSDFDNVISLFYSFGSITDVGLGWDPTIERISIQDETRYRFSLHHKDRLMTFTTTRPIATYGADSMVGRGTCVYEARDNDTGKKVALKDSWRDFDRDTEGAILEQILLAIWQEFANEAAE
;
A
#
# COMPACT_ATOMS: atom_id res chain seq x y z
N MET A 1 7.71 0.27 5.25
CA MET A 1 7.00 0.72 4.04
C MET A 1 7.58 0.09 2.77
N ARG A 2 8.91 0.13 2.57
CA ARG A 2 9.58 -0.43 1.37
C ARG A 2 9.03 -1.80 0.96
N GLU A 3 9.06 -2.76 1.90
CA GLU A 3 8.66 -4.16 1.66
C GLU A 3 7.44 -4.61 2.47
N ASP A 4 6.92 -3.74 3.34
CA ASP A 4 5.79 -4.07 4.21
C ASP A 4 4.49 -3.58 3.57
N PRO A 5 3.66 -4.48 2.99
CA PRO A 5 2.41 -4.10 2.34
C PRO A 5 1.37 -3.63 3.37
N CYS A 6 1.55 -3.90 4.66
CA CYS A 6 0.61 -3.46 5.70
C CYS A 6 0.67 -1.94 5.98
N ARG A 7 1.47 -1.16 5.24
CA ARG A 7 1.69 0.27 5.52
C ARG A 7 1.25 1.16 4.36
N HIS A 8 0.27 2.02 4.60
CA HIS A 8 -0.08 3.11 3.70
C HIS A 8 0.92 4.26 3.75
N PHE A 9 1.35 4.59 4.96
CA PHE A 9 2.34 5.63 5.23
C PHE A 9 3.10 5.29 6.51
N ALA A 10 4.17 6.02 6.77
CA ALA A 10 4.99 5.84 7.95
C ALA A 10 5.50 7.18 8.46
N TYR A 11 5.55 7.30 9.78
CA TYR A 11 6.23 8.39 10.44
C TYR A 11 7.67 8.00 10.75
N GLY A 12 8.56 8.97 10.69
CA GLY A 12 9.94 8.86 11.17
C GLY A 12 10.27 10.06 12.05
N ILE A 13 11.08 9.86 13.09
CA ILE A 13 11.61 10.96 13.89
C ILE A 13 13.13 10.91 13.75
N THR A 14 13.72 12.06 13.43
CA THR A 14 15.17 12.23 13.44
C THR A 14 15.53 13.27 14.49
N ILE A 15 16.59 13.01 15.25
CA ILE A 15 17.11 13.94 16.26
C ILE A 15 18.58 14.18 15.93
N GLU A 16 18.90 15.44 15.62
CA GLU A 16 20.25 15.89 15.30
C GLU A 16 20.65 17.01 16.26
N ASN A 17 21.56 16.71 17.18
CA ASN A 17 21.87 17.57 18.33
C ASN A 17 20.59 17.87 19.15
N THR A 18 20.08 19.10 19.10
CA THR A 18 18.84 19.51 19.77
C THR A 18 17.64 19.59 18.82
N ASN A 19 17.85 19.39 17.52
CA ASN A 19 16.81 19.51 16.51
C ASN A 19 16.10 18.19 16.28
N LEU A 20 14.84 18.13 16.69
CA LEU A 20 13.92 17.08 16.34
C LEU A 20 13.20 17.44 15.04
N ARG A 21 13.06 16.48 14.12
CA ARG A 21 12.19 16.60 12.93
C ARG A 21 11.27 15.39 12.84
N LEU A 22 10.00 15.66 12.52
CA LEU A 22 9.03 14.64 12.17
C LEU A 22 8.96 14.49 10.66
N TRP A 23 9.06 13.25 10.20
CA TRP A 23 8.91 12.82 8.82
C TRP A 23 7.58 12.12 8.66
N LEU A 24 6.84 12.44 7.61
CA LEU A 24 5.72 11.65 7.11
C LEU A 24 6.04 11.24 5.67
N SER A 25 6.11 9.95 5.43
CA SER A 25 6.33 9.39 4.10
C SER A 25 5.16 8.51 3.71
N ASN A 26 4.75 8.59 2.46
CA ASN A 26 3.93 7.59 1.79
C ASN A 26 4.49 7.35 0.38
N ARG A 27 3.80 6.56 -0.45
CA ARG A 27 4.27 6.24 -1.80
C ARG A 27 4.13 7.40 -2.81
N ALA A 28 3.42 8.47 -2.46
CA ALA A 28 3.24 9.66 -3.31
C ALA A 28 4.17 10.81 -2.94
N PHE A 29 4.49 10.99 -1.66
CA PHE A 29 5.28 12.12 -1.17
C PHE A 29 6.01 11.81 0.13
N LEU A 30 6.95 12.71 0.44
CA LEU A 30 7.63 12.81 1.71
C LEU A 30 7.57 14.26 2.17
N VAL A 31 7.14 14.47 3.41
CA VAL A 31 7.14 15.79 4.06
C VAL A 31 7.87 15.71 5.39
N VAL A 32 8.52 16.80 5.75
CA VAL A 32 9.33 16.92 6.97
C VAL A 32 8.98 18.23 7.64
N THR A 33 8.89 18.25 8.96
CA THR A 33 8.71 19.49 9.71
C THR A 33 9.97 20.36 9.66
N GLU A 34 9.79 21.65 9.93
CA GLU A 34 10.89 22.48 10.40
C GLU A 34 11.49 21.88 11.71
N PRO A 35 12.77 22.16 12.01
CA PRO A 35 13.39 21.74 13.25
C PRO A 35 12.62 22.23 14.47
N ILE A 36 12.40 21.33 15.43
CA ILE A 36 11.90 21.63 16.76
C ILE A 36 13.08 21.48 17.71
N ASP A 37 13.48 22.55 18.39
CA ASP A 37 14.48 22.46 19.44
C ASP A 37 13.86 21.84 20.69
N PHE A 38 14.12 20.54 20.92
CA PHE A 38 13.47 19.82 22.01
C PHE A 38 13.93 20.24 23.40
N LEU A 39 15.00 21.04 23.53
CA LEU A 39 15.44 21.59 24.81
C LEU A 39 14.72 22.89 25.18
N SER A 40 14.23 23.65 24.20
CA SER A 40 13.50 24.88 24.45
C SER A 40 11.99 24.71 24.30
N ASP A 41 11.55 23.73 23.48
CA ASP A 41 10.15 23.50 23.14
C ASP A 41 9.67 22.12 23.61
N PHE A 42 9.80 21.87 24.91
CA PHE A 42 9.39 20.60 25.52
C PHE A 42 7.89 20.32 25.38
N ASP A 43 7.04 21.35 25.39
CA ASP A 43 5.59 21.17 25.33
C ASP A 43 5.15 20.58 23.99
N ASN A 44 5.70 21.06 22.86
CA ASN A 44 5.41 20.48 21.55
C ASN A 44 5.95 19.06 21.41
N VAL A 45 7.11 18.77 22.01
CA VAL A 45 7.68 17.42 22.02
C VAL A 45 6.82 16.45 22.82
N ILE A 46 6.37 16.84 24.01
CA ILE A 46 5.46 16.04 24.83
C ILE A 46 4.14 15.81 24.08
N SER A 47 3.58 16.86 23.48
CA SER A 47 2.35 16.77 22.68
C SER A 47 2.50 15.84 21.48
N LEU A 48 3.66 15.87 20.80
CA LEU A 48 3.99 14.96 19.70
C LEU A 48 3.97 13.49 20.15
N PHE A 49 4.68 13.16 21.23
CA PHE A 49 4.73 11.78 21.72
C PHE A 49 3.39 11.32 22.32
N TYR A 50 2.65 12.21 22.98
CA TYR A 50 1.31 11.93 23.46
C TYR A 50 0.35 11.64 22.30
N SER A 51 0.46 12.40 21.19
CA SER A 51 -0.31 12.17 19.97
C SER A 51 0.00 10.78 19.39
N PHE A 52 1.28 10.39 19.34
CA PHE A 52 1.66 9.03 18.91
C PHE A 52 1.15 7.93 19.82
N GLY A 53 1.12 8.16 21.14
CA GLY A 53 0.57 7.21 22.10
C GLY A 53 -0.95 7.07 22.03
N SER A 54 -1.66 8.05 21.44
CA SER A 54 -3.12 8.11 21.43
C SER A 54 -3.74 7.82 20.05
N ILE A 55 -2.93 7.80 18.99
CA ILE A 55 -3.40 7.62 17.62
C ILE A 55 -3.69 6.15 17.31
N THR A 56 -4.71 5.91 16.47
CA THR A 56 -5.12 4.56 16.06
C THR A 56 -4.10 3.93 15.11
N ASP A 57 -4.19 2.61 14.93
CA ASP A 57 -3.34 1.91 13.95
C ASP A 57 -3.45 2.49 12.54
N VAL A 58 -4.67 2.80 12.11
CA VAL A 58 -4.92 3.46 10.82
C VAL A 58 -4.27 4.84 10.78
N GLY A 59 -4.35 5.60 11.86
CA GLY A 59 -3.69 6.90 11.97
C GLY A 59 -2.16 6.81 12.01
N LEU A 60 -1.60 5.69 12.49
CA LEU A 60 -0.18 5.34 12.37
C LEU A 60 0.21 4.85 10.96
N GLY A 61 -0.75 4.74 10.05
CA GLY A 61 -0.55 4.33 8.67
C GLY A 61 -0.60 2.83 8.43
N TRP A 62 -1.15 2.04 9.36
CA TRP A 62 -1.46 0.64 9.11
C TRP A 62 -2.69 0.50 8.20
N ASP A 63 -2.58 -0.37 7.21
CA ASP A 63 -3.70 -0.72 6.34
C ASP A 63 -4.61 -1.76 7.04
N PRO A 64 -5.87 -1.41 7.38
CA PRO A 64 -6.78 -2.35 8.03
C PRO A 64 -7.24 -3.49 7.11
N THR A 65 -6.97 -3.41 5.81
CA THR A 65 -7.35 -4.42 4.82
C THR A 65 -6.27 -5.48 4.60
N ILE A 66 -5.07 -5.30 5.17
CA ILE A 66 -3.93 -6.21 4.99
C ILE A 66 -3.41 -6.66 6.35
N GLU A 67 -3.60 -7.94 6.65
CA GLU A 67 -3.15 -8.55 7.89
C GLU A 67 -1.86 -9.35 7.66
N ARG A 68 -0.85 -9.11 8.51
CA ARG A 68 0.37 -9.93 8.55
C ARG A 68 0.11 -11.17 9.41
N ILE A 69 0.27 -12.35 8.82
CA ILE A 69 0.07 -13.64 9.49
C ILE A 69 1.33 -14.51 9.40
N SER A 70 1.49 -15.47 10.32
CA SER A 70 2.57 -16.46 10.29
C SER A 70 2.01 -17.83 9.92
N ILE A 71 2.55 -18.46 8.88
CA ILE A 71 2.20 -19.82 8.46
C ILE A 71 3.50 -20.59 8.28
N GLN A 72 3.70 -21.65 9.05
CA GLN A 72 4.93 -22.47 9.01
C GLN A 72 6.20 -21.62 9.21
N ASP A 73 6.16 -20.68 10.16
CA ASP A 73 7.23 -19.73 10.48
C ASP A 73 7.59 -18.75 9.32
N GLU A 74 6.83 -18.74 8.24
CA GLU A 74 6.96 -17.77 7.17
C GLU A 74 5.92 -16.65 7.30
N THR A 75 6.37 -15.42 7.10
CA THR A 75 5.48 -14.26 7.05
C THR A 75 4.65 -14.29 5.77
N ARG A 76 3.34 -14.28 5.94
CA ARG A 76 2.34 -14.18 4.88
C ARG A 76 1.45 -12.96 5.11
N TYR A 77 0.69 -12.61 4.09
CA TYR A 77 -0.23 -11.49 4.13
C TYR A 77 -1.61 -11.95 3.71
N ARG A 78 -2.64 -11.57 4.46
CA ARG A 78 -4.04 -11.76 4.13
C ARG A 78 -4.63 -10.44 3.70
N PHE A 79 -5.08 -10.37 2.46
CA PHE A 79 -5.74 -9.20 1.89
C PHE A 79 -7.25 -9.38 1.96
N SER A 80 -7.95 -8.34 2.37
CA SER A 80 -9.41 -8.25 2.49
C SER A 80 -9.92 -7.18 1.54
N LEU A 81 -10.44 -7.58 0.39
CA LEU A 81 -10.80 -6.67 -0.70
C LEU A 81 -12.32 -6.66 -0.91
N HIS A 82 -12.90 -5.47 -1.00
CA HIS A 82 -14.28 -5.33 -1.47
C HIS A 82 -14.31 -5.26 -2.99
N HIS A 83 -15.02 -6.20 -3.61
CA HIS A 83 -15.35 -6.15 -5.03
C HIS A 83 -16.87 -6.20 -5.18
N LYS A 84 -17.45 -5.08 -5.62
CA LYS A 84 -18.91 -4.85 -5.54
C LYS A 84 -19.37 -5.03 -4.09
N ASP A 85 -20.49 -5.72 -3.86
CA ASP A 85 -21.04 -5.95 -2.51
C ASP A 85 -20.45 -7.20 -1.81
N ARG A 86 -19.33 -7.73 -2.30
CA ARG A 86 -18.69 -8.93 -1.74
C ARG A 86 -17.32 -8.60 -1.16
N LEU A 87 -17.12 -8.99 0.10
CA LEU A 87 -15.79 -9.09 0.69
C LEU A 87 -15.12 -10.38 0.20
N MET A 88 -13.93 -10.24 -0.37
CA MET A 88 -13.09 -11.34 -0.82
C MET A 88 -11.81 -11.35 0.01
N THR A 89 -11.31 -12.53 0.38
CA THR A 89 -10.05 -12.64 1.11
C THR A 89 -9.04 -13.51 0.38
N PHE A 90 -7.79 -13.06 0.37
CA PHE A 90 -6.68 -13.71 -0.33
C PHE A 90 -5.49 -13.87 0.58
N THR A 91 -4.90 -15.07 0.64
CA THR A 91 -3.68 -15.32 1.43
C THR A 91 -2.49 -15.51 0.50
N THR A 92 -1.43 -14.72 0.70
CA THR A 92 -0.21 -14.83 -0.11
C THR A 92 0.55 -16.12 0.16
N THR A 93 1.19 -16.68 -0.88
CA THR A 93 2.00 -17.90 -0.83
C THR A 93 3.46 -17.68 -1.23
N ARG A 94 3.79 -16.61 -1.95
CA ARG A 94 5.16 -16.12 -2.20
C ARG A 94 5.14 -14.82 -2.99
N PRO A 95 6.18 -13.98 -2.91
CA PRO A 95 6.35 -12.89 -3.86
C PRO A 95 6.59 -13.44 -5.28
N ILE A 96 6.03 -12.74 -6.28
CA ILE A 96 6.34 -12.92 -7.71
C ILE A 96 7.24 -11.78 -8.18
N ALA A 97 6.91 -10.53 -7.82
CA ALA A 97 7.66 -9.35 -8.20
C ALA A 97 7.49 -8.25 -7.14
N THR A 98 8.59 -7.81 -6.52
CA THR A 98 8.60 -6.74 -5.51
C THR A 98 9.43 -5.53 -5.93
N TYR A 99 9.83 -5.45 -7.20
CA TYR A 99 10.74 -4.43 -7.77
C TYR A 99 10.27 -2.98 -7.57
N GLY A 100 8.98 -2.73 -7.35
CA GLY A 100 8.45 -1.38 -7.05
C GLY A 100 8.79 -0.85 -5.67
N ALA A 101 9.41 -1.67 -4.81
CA ALA A 101 9.74 -1.34 -3.43
C ALA A 101 10.90 -0.32 -3.33
N ASP A 102 11.79 -0.21 -4.32
CA ASP A 102 13.10 0.43 -4.16
C ASP A 102 13.10 1.97 -4.15
N SER A 103 12.09 2.59 -4.75
CA SER A 103 11.94 4.04 -4.76
C SER A 103 11.10 4.51 -3.58
N MET A 104 11.54 5.60 -2.92
CA MET A 104 10.78 6.22 -1.82
C MET A 104 9.41 6.73 -2.29
N VAL A 105 9.32 7.17 -3.54
CA VAL A 105 8.10 7.64 -4.21
C VAL A 105 7.90 6.85 -5.50
N GLY A 106 6.66 6.47 -5.79
CA GLY A 106 6.28 5.74 -7.00
C GLY A 106 5.13 4.78 -6.75
N ARG A 107 4.76 4.02 -7.79
CA ARG A 107 3.60 3.11 -7.74
C ARG A 107 3.72 1.98 -6.71
N GLY A 108 4.93 1.71 -6.20
CA GLY A 108 5.11 0.72 -5.13
C GLY A 108 4.61 -0.67 -5.50
N THR A 109 4.61 -1.04 -6.79
CA THR A 109 3.90 -2.24 -7.26
C THR A 109 4.55 -3.51 -6.73
N CYS A 110 3.73 -4.32 -6.07
CA CYS A 110 4.08 -5.64 -5.56
C CYS A 110 3.11 -6.67 -6.13
N VAL A 111 3.64 -7.81 -6.56
CA VAL A 111 2.87 -8.92 -7.09
C VAL A 111 3.17 -10.16 -6.26
N TYR A 112 2.12 -10.80 -5.78
CA TYR A 112 2.20 -12.02 -4.99
C TYR A 112 1.47 -13.16 -5.71
N GLU A 113 2.00 -14.37 -5.57
CA GLU A 113 1.16 -15.55 -5.71
C GLU A 113 0.28 -15.63 -4.45
N ALA A 114 -1.01 -15.86 -4.62
CA ALA A 114 -1.96 -15.96 -3.52
C ALA A 114 -3.00 -17.06 -3.77
N ARG A 115 -3.73 -17.41 -2.72
CA ARG A 115 -4.92 -18.25 -2.80
C ARG A 115 -6.15 -17.42 -2.42
N ASP A 116 -7.19 -17.53 -3.24
CA ASP A 116 -8.53 -17.13 -2.85
C ASP A 116 -9.01 -18.05 -1.72
N ASN A 117 -9.35 -17.48 -0.57
CA ASN A 117 -9.72 -18.25 0.61
C ASN A 117 -11.11 -18.91 0.47
N ASP A 118 -11.98 -18.39 -0.39
CA ASP A 118 -13.32 -18.95 -0.62
C ASP A 118 -13.26 -20.11 -1.62
N THR A 119 -12.50 -19.95 -2.72
CA THR A 119 -12.48 -20.92 -3.82
C THR A 119 -11.27 -21.86 -3.79
N GLY A 120 -10.24 -21.54 -3.00
CA GLY A 120 -8.96 -22.26 -2.98
C GLY A 120 -8.10 -22.06 -4.23
N LYS A 121 -8.58 -21.31 -5.22
CA LYS A 121 -7.89 -21.09 -6.49
C LYS A 121 -6.62 -20.27 -6.28
N LYS A 122 -5.57 -20.68 -6.98
CA LYS A 122 -4.33 -19.90 -7.07
C LYS A 122 -4.55 -18.70 -7.99
N VAL A 123 -4.14 -17.52 -7.54
CA VAL A 123 -4.26 -16.25 -8.26
C VAL A 123 -2.96 -15.47 -8.18
N ALA A 124 -2.80 -14.49 -9.08
CA ALA A 124 -1.81 -13.43 -8.94
C ALA A 124 -2.49 -12.21 -8.31
N LEU A 125 -2.01 -11.77 -7.15
CA LEU A 125 -2.48 -10.56 -6.48
C LEU A 125 -1.49 -9.44 -6.79
N LYS A 126 -1.95 -8.42 -7.52
CA LYS A 126 -1.18 -7.23 -7.85
C LYS A 126 -1.66 -6.06 -6.99
N ASP A 127 -0.79 -5.59 -6.12
CA ASP A 127 -0.98 -4.38 -5.33
C ASP A 127 -0.20 -3.24 -5.97
N SER A 128 -0.83 -2.08 -6.16
CA SER A 128 -0.19 -0.91 -6.73
C SER A 128 -0.87 0.37 -6.28
N TRP A 129 -0.05 1.38 -5.98
CA TRP A 129 -0.52 2.74 -5.79
C TRP A 129 -0.95 3.34 -7.11
N ARG A 130 -2.20 3.81 -7.12
CA ARG A 130 -2.87 4.41 -8.27
C ARG A 130 -3.14 5.88 -7.95
N ASP A 131 -2.82 6.74 -8.89
CA ASP A 131 -3.20 8.15 -8.82
C ASP A 131 -4.73 8.28 -8.82
N PHE A 132 -5.25 9.25 -8.09
CA PHE A 132 -6.70 9.39 -7.88
C PHE A 132 -7.47 9.59 -9.20
N ASP A 133 -6.85 10.22 -10.19
CA ASP A 133 -7.40 10.54 -11.50
C ASP A 133 -7.23 9.43 -12.54
N ARG A 134 -6.61 8.30 -12.17
CA ARG A 134 -6.32 7.20 -13.10
C ARG A 134 -7.32 6.06 -12.95
N ASP A 135 -7.82 5.56 -14.08
CA ASP A 135 -8.64 4.34 -14.13
C ASP A 135 -7.89 3.11 -13.57
N THR A 136 -8.64 2.12 -13.09
CA THR A 136 -8.05 0.86 -12.65
C THR A 136 -7.44 0.14 -13.85
N GLU A 137 -6.37 -0.62 -13.63
CA GLU A 137 -5.75 -1.41 -14.69
C GLU A 137 -6.74 -2.40 -15.33
N GLY A 138 -7.67 -2.94 -14.53
CA GLY A 138 -8.76 -3.78 -15.03
C GLY A 138 -9.70 -3.04 -15.97
N ALA A 139 -10.12 -1.81 -15.63
CA ALA A 139 -10.97 -1.00 -16.49
C ALA A 139 -10.25 -0.63 -17.80
N ILE A 140 -8.96 -0.27 -17.73
CA ILE A 140 -8.15 0.04 -18.92
C ILE A 140 -8.04 -1.20 -19.82
N LEU A 141 -7.79 -2.38 -19.24
CA LEU A 141 -7.71 -3.62 -20.00
C LEU A 141 -9.04 -3.96 -20.67
N GLU A 142 -10.16 -3.82 -19.97
CA GLU A 142 -11.50 -4.02 -20.54
C GLU A 142 -11.75 -3.08 -21.73
N GLN A 143 -11.41 -1.79 -21.60
CA GLN A 143 -11.52 -0.82 -22.70
C GLN A 143 -10.67 -1.25 -23.92
N ILE A 144 -9.43 -1.68 -23.71
CA ILE A 144 -8.54 -2.16 -24.79
C ILE A 144 -9.13 -3.40 -25.47
N LEU A 145 -9.61 -4.39 -24.70
CA LEU A 145 -10.18 -5.62 -25.26
C LEU A 145 -11.47 -5.35 -26.05
N LEU A 146 -12.30 -4.42 -25.57
CA LEU A 146 -13.50 -3.98 -26.29
C LEU A 146 -13.15 -3.30 -27.61
N ALA A 147 -12.15 -2.40 -27.61
CA ALA A 147 -11.69 -1.73 -28.82
C ALA A 147 -11.13 -2.71 -29.85
N ILE A 148 -10.30 -3.67 -29.43
CA ILE A 148 -9.78 -4.75 -30.29
C ILE A 148 -10.94 -5.55 -30.88
N TRP A 149 -11.91 -5.94 -30.05
CA TRP A 149 -13.06 -6.70 -30.53
C TRP A 149 -13.86 -5.92 -31.58
N GLN A 150 -14.10 -4.63 -31.38
CA GLN A 150 -14.82 -3.78 -32.34
C GLN A 150 -14.08 -3.65 -33.67
N GLU A 151 -12.76 -3.52 -33.65
CA GLU A 151 -11.96 -3.40 -34.88
C GLU A 151 -11.98 -4.72 -35.68
N PHE A 152 -11.65 -5.84 -35.04
CA PHE A 152 -11.44 -7.12 -35.74
C PHE A 152 -12.71 -7.97 -35.90
N ALA A 153 -13.79 -7.70 -35.16
CA ALA A 153 -15.08 -8.36 -35.41
C ALA A 153 -15.74 -7.86 -36.71
N ASN A 154 -15.43 -6.63 -37.14
CA ASN A 154 -15.91 -6.08 -38.41
C ASN A 154 -15.14 -6.65 -39.62
N GLU A 155 -13.85 -6.96 -39.47
CA GLU A 155 -13.05 -7.59 -40.54
C GLU A 155 -13.42 -9.05 -40.83
N ALA A 156 -14.02 -9.76 -39.87
CA ALA A 156 -14.48 -11.14 -40.06
C ALA A 156 -15.89 -11.26 -40.68
N ALA A 157 -16.57 -10.13 -40.88
CA ALA A 157 -17.92 -10.05 -41.43
C ALA A 157 -17.98 -9.57 -42.90
N GLU A 158 -16.83 -9.23 -43.50
CA GLU A 158 -16.63 -9.01 -44.94
C GLU A 158 -16.00 -10.24 -45.61
#